data_AF-A0A7J2ZFU2-F1
#
_entry.id   AF-A0A7J2ZFU2-F1
#
_cell.length_a   1.000
_cell.length_b   1.000
_cell.length_c   1.000
_cell.angle_alpha   90.00
_cell.angle_beta   90.00
_cell.angle_gamma   90.00
#
_symmetry.space_group_name_H-M   'P 1'
#
loop_
_entity.id
_entity.type
_entity.pdbx_description
1 polymer ?
#
loop_
_entity_poly.entity_id
_entity_poly.type
_entity_poly.pdbx_seq_one_letter_code
_entity_poly.pdbx_strand_id
1 'polypeptide(L)'
;MEKPSGIKAITESENFFGFSIMFVAALITAVLVYNQQGLTIYVLLIPLVVIAALFFAYESFKAFLRLVGRELERGKSEAVGERAKGKVLMLVCPKCKAKNPSDAAYCFSCGEKL
;
A
#
# COMPACT_ATOMS: atom_id res chain seq x y z
N MET A 1 13.65 26.40 40.23
CA MET A 1 14.82 26.08 39.37
C MET A 1 14.52 24.76 38.71
N GLU A 2 14.39 24.73 37.38
CA GLU A 2 14.91 23.66 36.51
C GLU A 2 14.62 24.03 35.05
N LYS A 3 15.68 24.05 34.25
CA LYS A 3 15.71 24.42 32.83
C LYS A 3 15.97 23.13 32.04
N PRO A 4 15.08 22.68 31.13
CA PRO A 4 15.41 21.54 30.29
C PRO A 4 16.21 21.98 29.04
N SER A 5 17.50 21.66 29.09
CA SER A 5 18.34 21.07 28.03
C SER A 5 17.83 21.13 26.57
N GLY A 6 18.06 22.26 25.89
CA GLY A 6 17.84 22.43 24.44
C GLY A 6 19.08 22.20 23.55
N ILE A 7 20.18 21.64 24.07
CA ILE A 7 21.48 21.62 23.37
C ILE A 7 21.72 20.32 22.58
N LYS A 8 21.00 19.23 22.84
CA LYS A 8 21.27 17.92 22.19
C LYS A 8 20.74 17.77 20.75
N ALA A 9 19.89 18.68 20.27
CA ALA A 9 19.27 18.54 18.94
C ALA A 9 20.11 19.11 17.78
N ILE A 10 21.19 19.85 18.05
CA ILE A 10 21.95 20.58 17.02
C ILE A 10 23.13 19.74 16.49
N THR A 11 23.64 18.77 17.24
CA THR A 11 24.80 17.96 16.83
C THR A 11 24.49 16.82 15.86
N GLU A 12 23.22 16.57 15.54
CA GLU A 12 22.84 15.49 14.61
C GLU A 12 22.60 15.99 13.17
N SER A 13 22.37 17.31 12.99
CA SER A 13 22.20 17.92 11.66
C SER A 13 23.52 18.20 10.94
N GLU A 14 24.63 18.37 11.66
CA GLU A 14 25.95 18.61 11.07
C GLU A 14 26.55 17.35 10.43
N ASN A 15 26.21 16.17 10.95
CA ASN A 15 26.65 14.90 10.36
C ASN A 15 25.92 14.57 9.06
N PHE A 16 24.67 15.02 8.88
CA PHE A 16 23.90 14.75 7.66
C PHE A 16 24.44 15.52 6.44
N PHE A 17 24.91 16.75 6.64
CA PHE A 17 25.48 17.58 5.57
C PHE A 17 26.85 17.08 5.10
N GLY A 18 27.67 16.53 6.00
CA GLY A 18 28.99 15.98 5.68
C GLY A 18 28.95 14.77 4.74
N PHE A 19 27.97 13.87 4.93
CA PHE A 19 27.78 12.71 4.04
C PHE A 19 27.37 13.13 2.62
N SER A 20 26.56 14.18 2.48
CA SER A 20 26.13 14.69 1.18
C SER A 20 27.31 15.24 0.36
N ILE A 21 28.18 16.03 0.99
CA ILE A 21 29.34 16.63 0.32
C ILE A 21 30.37 15.57 -0.07
N MET A 22 30.62 14.58 0.81
CA MET A 22 31.53 13.47 0.50
C MET A 22 31.01 12.59 -0.64
N PHE A 23 29.68 12.37 -0.71
CA PHE A 23 29.07 11.62 -1.80
C PHE A 23 29.17 12.37 -3.13
N VAL A 24 28.89 13.68 -3.14
CA VAL A 24 29.04 14.52 -4.33
C VAL A 24 30.50 14.59 -4.78
N ALA A 25 31.45 14.75 -3.87
CA ALA A 25 32.88 14.77 -4.20
C ALA A 25 33.35 13.42 -4.77
N ALA A 26 32.93 12.30 -4.18
CA ALA A 26 33.25 10.96 -4.69
C ALA A 26 32.70 10.72 -6.10
N LEU A 27 31.47 11.20 -6.37
CA LEU A 27 30.88 11.14 -7.72
C LEU A 27 31.67 11.99 -8.72
N ILE A 28 32.09 13.20 -8.34
CA ILE A 28 32.89 14.07 -9.21
C ILE A 28 34.26 13.45 -9.51
N THR A 29 34.96 12.92 -8.50
CA THR A 29 36.26 12.26 -8.71
C THR A 29 36.11 10.99 -9.56
N ALA A 30 35.05 10.21 -9.36
CA ALA A 30 34.76 9.03 -10.19
C ALA A 30 34.54 9.42 -11.66
N VAL A 31 33.81 10.53 -11.93
CA VAL A 31 33.59 11.06 -13.28
C VAL A 31 34.89 11.58 -13.92
N LEU A 32 35.77 12.22 -13.15
CA LEU A 32 37.04 12.75 -13.66
C LEU A 32 38.06 11.66 -13.99
N VAL A 33 38.17 10.61 -13.16
CA VAL A 33 39.02 9.43 -13.43
C VAL A 33 38.47 8.60 -14.61
N TYR A 34 37.16 8.68 -14.86
CA TYR A 34 36.46 8.00 -15.96
C TYR A 34 36.88 8.46 -17.38
N ASN A 35 37.41 9.67 -17.53
CA ASN A 35 37.53 10.33 -18.83
C ASN A 35 38.76 9.89 -19.67
N GLN A 36 39.59 8.95 -19.20
CA GLN A 36 40.80 8.49 -19.91
C GLN A 36 40.74 7.04 -20.42
N GLN A 37 39.71 6.25 -20.08
CA GLN A 37 39.49 4.89 -20.63
C GLN A 37 38.01 4.56 -20.94
N GLY A 38 37.11 5.54 -20.83
CA GLY A 38 35.71 5.31 -20.44
C GLY A 38 34.66 5.47 -21.54
N LEU A 39 34.59 4.56 -22.52
CA LEU A 39 33.35 4.39 -23.31
C LEU A 39 32.72 3.01 -23.11
N THR A 40 33.52 1.95 -23.06
CA THR A 40 33.03 0.56 -22.93
C THR A 40 32.45 0.25 -21.55
N ILE A 41 33.01 0.80 -20.48
CA ILE A 41 32.54 0.58 -19.11
C ILE A 41 31.17 1.26 -18.88
N TYR A 42 30.91 2.43 -19.47
CA TYR A 42 29.62 3.11 -19.34
C TYR A 42 28.45 2.31 -19.93
N VAL A 43 28.65 1.68 -21.08
CA VAL A 43 27.59 0.89 -21.75
C VAL A 43 27.12 -0.27 -20.87
N LEU A 44 27.98 -0.81 -20.01
CA LEU A 44 27.64 -1.92 -19.11
C LEU A 44 27.23 -1.44 -17.71
N LEU A 45 27.84 -0.37 -17.19
CA LEU A 45 27.60 0.08 -15.82
C LEU A 45 26.30 0.90 -15.69
N ILE A 46 26.00 1.75 -16.67
CA ILE A 46 24.77 2.57 -16.69
C ILE A 46 23.51 1.71 -16.59
N PRO A 47 23.30 0.66 -17.42
CA PRO A 47 22.09 -0.14 -17.31
C PRO A 47 22.02 -0.88 -15.96
N LEU A 48 23.14 -1.31 -15.39
CA LEU A 48 23.16 -1.94 -14.06
C LEU A 48 22.73 -0.97 -12.95
N VAL A 49 23.21 0.28 -12.98
CA VAL A 49 22.81 1.31 -12.03
C VAL A 49 21.34 1.67 -12.19
N VAL A 50 20.85 1.80 -13.42
CA VAL A 50 19.43 2.08 -13.71
C VAL A 50 18.54 0.92 -13.21
N ILE A 51 18.92 -0.33 -13.48
CA ILE A 51 18.19 -1.51 -13.01
C ILE A 51 18.15 -1.54 -11.48
N ALA A 52 19.28 -1.29 -10.81
CA ALA A 52 19.34 -1.24 -9.35
C ALA A 52 18.45 -0.14 -8.78
N ALA A 53 18.43 1.05 -9.39
CA ALA A 53 17.57 2.15 -8.98
C ALA A 53 16.08 1.83 -9.15
N LEU A 54 15.70 1.24 -10.29
CA LEU A 54 14.32 0.81 -10.54
C LEU A 54 13.87 -0.29 -9.57
N PHE A 55 14.75 -1.25 -9.27
CA PHE A 55 14.47 -2.31 -8.30
C PHE A 55 14.21 -1.74 -6.90
N PHE A 56 15.06 -0.81 -6.44
CA PHE A 56 14.88 -0.16 -5.15
C PHE A 56 13.59 0.68 -5.09
N ALA A 57 13.29 1.41 -6.17
CA ALA A 57 12.04 2.15 -6.30
C ALA A 57 10.81 1.21 -6.25
N TYR A 58 10.88 0.06 -6.91
CA TYR A 58 9.83 -0.95 -6.91
C TYR A 58 9.57 -1.53 -5.51
N GLU A 59 10.62 -1.91 -4.76
CA GLU A 59 10.45 -2.44 -3.41
C GLU A 59 9.90 -1.39 -2.43
N SER A 60 10.33 -0.13 -2.58
CA SER A 60 9.78 1.00 -1.82
C SER A 60 8.29 1.19 -2.12
N PHE A 61 7.91 1.16 -3.40
CA PHE A 61 6.52 1.27 -3.84
C PHE A 61 5.67 0.08 -3.37
N LYS A 62 6.20 -1.14 -3.39
CA LYS A 62 5.53 -2.34 -2.89
C LYS A 62 5.27 -2.26 -1.39
N ALA A 63 6.20 -1.73 -0.60
CA ALA A 63 5.99 -1.47 0.81
C ALA A 63 4.84 -0.47 1.04
N PHE A 64 4.77 0.60 0.23
CA PHE A 64 3.66 1.55 0.26
C PHE A 64 2.31 0.92 -0.08
N LEU A 65 2.23 0.12 -1.15
CA LEU A 65 0.99 -0.57 -1.54
C LEU A 65 0.46 -1.52 -0.45
N ARG A 66 1.34 -2.19 0.30
CA ARG A 66 0.93 -3.04 1.45
C ARG A 66 0.29 -2.22 2.58
N LEU A 67 0.67 -0.95 2.74
CA LEU A 67 0.03 -0.06 3.71
C LEU A 67 -1.38 0.31 3.25
N VAL A 68 -1.51 0.77 2.00
CA VAL A 68 -2.80 1.16 1.42
C VAL A 68 -3.78 -0.02 1.36
N GLY A 69 -3.32 -1.23 1.02
CA GLY A 69 -4.15 -2.43 1.01
C GLY A 69 -4.79 -2.75 2.36
N ARG A 70 -4.11 -2.47 3.47
CA ARG A 70 -4.67 -2.70 4.83
C ARG A 70 -5.76 -1.70 5.23
N GLU A 71 -5.72 -0.49 4.69
CA GLU A 71 -6.78 0.51 4.89
C GLU A 71 -8.06 0.13 4.12
N LEU A 72 -7.91 -0.38 2.91
CA LEU A 72 -9.03 -0.82 2.08
C LEU A 72 -9.77 -2.02 2.67
N GLU A 73 -9.05 -3.02 3.21
CA GLU A 73 -9.67 -4.15 3.89
C GLU A 73 -10.40 -3.71 5.18
N ARG A 74 -9.88 -2.72 5.91
CA ARG A 74 -10.60 -2.13 7.06
C ARG A 74 -11.90 -1.46 6.62
N GLY A 75 -11.85 -0.61 5.59
CA GLY A 75 -13.06 0.02 5.04
C GLY A 75 -14.08 -0.97 4.46
N LYS A 76 -13.62 -2.09 3.87
CA LYS A 76 -14.50 -3.14 3.35
C LYS A 76 -15.13 -3.97 4.48
N SER A 77 -14.40 -4.22 5.57
CA SER A 77 -14.93 -4.96 6.72
C SER A 77 -16.05 -4.20 7.45
N GLU A 78 -15.99 -2.87 7.47
CA GLU A 78 -17.07 -2.02 7.99
C GLU A 78 -18.29 -2.02 7.04
N ALA A 79 -18.08 -1.99 5.72
CA ALA A 79 -19.16 -2.04 4.73
C ALA A 79 -19.80 -3.44 4.52
N VAL A 80 -19.11 -4.52 4.92
CA VAL A 80 -19.59 -5.91 4.79
C VAL A 80 -20.20 -6.44 6.10
N GLY A 81 -20.03 -5.73 7.21
CA GLY A 81 -20.61 -6.07 8.52
C GLY A 81 -22.13 -6.10 8.59
N GLU A 82 -22.84 -5.48 7.64
CA GLU A 82 -24.31 -5.41 7.64
C GLU A 82 -25.01 -6.39 6.68
N ARG A 83 -24.29 -7.11 5.80
CA ARG A 83 -24.91 -8.05 4.84
C ARG A 83 -24.72 -9.53 5.17
N ALA A 84 -24.23 -9.86 6.36
CA ALA A 84 -24.00 -11.23 6.78
C ALA A 84 -24.69 -11.56 8.11
N LYS A 85 -25.98 -11.24 8.27
CA LYS A 85 -26.84 -11.89 9.28
C LYS A 85 -28.35 -11.73 9.00
N GLY A 86 -28.76 -12.10 7.79
CA GLY A 86 -30.15 -12.43 7.51
C GLY A 86 -30.19 -13.80 6.89
N LYS A 87 -30.25 -14.87 7.70
CA LYS A 87 -30.69 -16.17 7.19
C LYS A 87 -32.18 -15.99 6.91
N VAL A 88 -32.52 -15.50 5.71
CA VAL A 88 -33.92 -15.36 5.27
C VAL A 88 -34.46 -16.77 5.22
N LEU A 89 -35.24 -17.16 6.24
CA LEU A 89 -35.92 -18.44 6.26
C LEU A 89 -36.88 -18.41 5.06
N MET A 90 -36.84 -19.44 4.23
CA MET A 90 -37.72 -19.52 3.07
C MET A 90 -38.89 -20.44 3.44
N LEU A 91 -40.11 -19.97 3.25
CA LEU A 91 -41.33 -20.73 3.45
C LEU A 91 -41.91 -21.14 2.07
N VAL A 92 -42.39 -22.37 1.97
CA VAL A 92 -42.98 -22.88 0.72
C VAL A 92 -44.49 -22.69 0.78
N CYS A 93 -45.06 -22.03 -0.22
CA CYS A 93 -46.51 -21.85 -0.32
C CYS A 93 -47.24 -23.20 -0.45
N PRO A 94 -48.25 -23.49 0.37
CA PRO A 94 -48.99 -24.75 0.29
C PRO A 94 -49.83 -24.89 -1.00
N LYS A 95 -50.20 -23.76 -1.62
CA LYS A 95 -51.07 -23.72 -2.81
C LYS A 95 -50.32 -23.88 -4.12
N CYS A 96 -49.29 -23.05 -4.35
CA CYS A 96 -48.54 -23.04 -5.63
C CYS A 96 -47.09 -23.54 -5.52
N LYS A 97 -46.62 -23.90 -4.32
CA LYS A 97 -45.26 -24.38 -4.04
C LYS A 97 -44.14 -23.37 -4.34
N ALA A 98 -44.47 -22.09 -4.52
CA ALA A 98 -43.48 -21.02 -4.62
C ALA A 98 -42.70 -20.88 -3.30
N LYS A 99 -41.41 -20.60 -3.39
CA LYS A 99 -40.54 -20.29 -2.24
C LYS A 99 -40.64 -18.80 -1.95
N ASN A 100 -41.22 -18.43 -0.82
CA ASN A 100 -41.38 -17.05 -0.36
C ASN A 100 -40.47 -16.82 0.85
N PRO A 101 -40.04 -15.58 1.12
CA PRO A 101 -39.34 -15.28 2.35
C PRO A 101 -40.29 -15.41 3.55
N SER A 102 -39.79 -15.80 4.71
CA SER A 102 -40.60 -16.15 5.90
C SER A 102 -41.36 -14.98 6.52
N ASP A 103 -41.00 -13.77 6.15
CA ASP A 103 -41.65 -12.51 6.53
C ASP A 103 -42.78 -12.11 5.56
N ALA A 104 -43.00 -12.84 4.47
CA ALA A 104 -44.09 -12.58 3.54
C ALA A 104 -45.43 -13.03 4.13
N ALA A 105 -46.35 -12.07 4.31
CA ALA A 105 -47.73 -12.36 4.73
C ALA A 105 -48.58 -13.03 3.63
N TYR A 106 -48.19 -12.88 2.37
CA TYR A 106 -48.87 -13.41 1.20
C TYR A 106 -47.87 -13.93 0.16
N CYS A 107 -48.27 -14.95 -0.60
CA CYS A 107 -47.46 -15.50 -1.65
C CYS A 107 -47.39 -14.55 -2.85
N PHE A 108 -46.18 -14.16 -3.26
CA PHE A 108 -45.99 -13.28 -4.42
C PHE A 108 -46.45 -13.90 -5.75
N SER A 109 -46.53 -15.24 -5.81
CA SER A 109 -46.87 -15.97 -7.03
C SER A 109 -48.36 -16.21 -7.20
N CYS A 110 -49.13 -16.36 -6.10
CA CYS A 110 -50.55 -16.73 -6.20
C CYS A 110 -51.50 -15.92 -5.30
N GLY A 111 -50.98 -14.98 -4.50
CA GLY A 111 -51.78 -14.12 -3.62
C GLY A 111 -52.36 -14.81 -2.38
N GLU A 112 -52.11 -16.11 -2.20
CA GLU A 112 -52.59 -16.86 -1.03
C GLU A 112 -51.87 -16.41 0.25
N LYS A 113 -52.58 -16.41 1.38
CA LYS A 113 -51.99 -16.14 2.69
C LYS A 113 -51.01 -17.26 3.06
N LEU A 114 -49.81 -16.90 3.54
CA LEU A 114 -48.73 -17.83 3.92
C LEU A 114 -48.73 -18.17 5.40
#